data_AF-A0A927PE47-F1
#
_entry.id   AF-A0A927PE47-F1
#
_cell.length_a   1.000
_cell.length_b   1.000
_cell.length_c   1.000
_cell.angle_alpha   90.00
_cell.angle_beta   90.00
_cell.angle_gamma   90.00
#
_symmetry.space_group_name_H-M   'P 1'
#
loop_
_entity.id
_entity.type
_entity.pdbx_description
1 polymer ?
#
loop_
_entity_poly.entity_id
_entity_poly.type
_entity_poly.pdbx_seq_one_letter_code
_entity_poly.pdbx_strand_id
1 'polypeptide(L)' 'MKGKSKAGVASIRCPYFRMHSAMEIGCEGIVEGTTLRLAFMTGAGRNQHEDIFCAAKYENCELFRAISEQYEEG' A
#
# COMPACT_ATOMS: atom_id res chain seq x y z
N MET A 1 16.34 -2.14 25.16
CA MET A 1 14.98 -2.24 24.57
C MET A 1 14.61 -0.86 24.04
N LYS A 2 14.53 -0.65 22.72
CA LYS A 2 14.12 0.64 22.12
C LYS A 2 13.02 0.37 21.08
N GLY A 3 11.99 1.20 21.12
CA GLY A 3 10.62 0.90 20.72
C GLY A 3 10.42 0.59 19.24
N LYS A 4 9.57 -0.40 18.98
CA LYS A 4 9.01 -0.71 17.67
C LYS A 4 7.94 0.35 17.37
N SER A 5 8.22 1.27 16.46
CA SER A 5 7.22 2.16 15.88
C SER A 5 6.12 1.31 15.25
N LYS A 6 4.92 1.33 15.85
CA LYS A 6 3.71 0.83 15.21
C LYS A 6 3.30 1.87 14.17
N ALA A 7 3.88 1.80 12.97
CA ALA A 7 3.22 2.37 11.80
C ALA A 7 1.93 1.57 11.61
N GLY A 8 0.82 2.13 12.11
CA GLY A 8 -0.51 1.58 11.92
C GLY A 8 -1.16 2.24 10.71
N VAL A 9 -2.21 1.60 10.19
CA VAL A 9 -3.07 2.05 9.07
C VAL A 9 -3.42 3.55 9.10
N ALA A 10 -3.38 4.20 10.28
CA ALA A 10 -3.64 5.62 10.47
C ALA A 10 -2.74 6.59 9.66
N SER A 11 -1.56 6.17 9.20
CA SER A 11 -0.70 7.02 8.35
C SER A 11 -0.95 6.87 6.85
N ILE A 12 -1.77 5.90 6.44
CA ILE A 12 -2.01 5.58 5.03
C ILE A 12 -2.89 6.64 4.39
N ARG A 13 -2.44 7.19 3.25
CA ARG A 13 -3.13 8.22 2.47
C ARG A 13 -3.39 7.79 1.02
N CYS A 14 -2.85 6.66 0.59
CA CYS A 14 -3.07 6.13 -0.76
C CYS A 14 -4.55 5.81 -1.00
N PRO A 15 -5.19 6.37 -2.06
CA PRO A 15 -6.61 6.16 -2.33
C PRO A 15 -6.94 4.73 -2.80
N TYR A 16 -5.95 4.03 -3.34
CA TYR A 16 -6.08 2.65 -3.81
C TYR A 16 -5.82 1.62 -2.70
N PHE A 17 -5.54 2.04 -1.48
CA PHE A 17 -5.39 1.10 -0.36
C PHE A 17 -6.74 0.44 -0.03
N ARG A 18 -6.74 -0.88 0.17
CA ARG A 18 -7.96 -1.68 0.42
C ARG A 18 -7.84 -2.58 1.64
N MET A 19 -6.65 -3.11 1.94
CA MET A 19 -6.49 -4.12 2.99
C MET A 19 -5.15 -4.01 3.70
N HIS A 20 -5.18 -4.32 5.00
CA HIS A 20 -4.01 -4.46 5.85
C HIS A 20 -4.02 -5.82 6.55
N SER A 21 -2.91 -6.57 6.51
CA SER A 21 -2.75 -7.78 7.31
C SER A 21 -1.35 -7.85 7.92
N ALA A 22 -1.11 -8.87 8.75
CA ALA A 22 0.18 -9.03 9.43
C ALA A 22 1.36 -9.00 8.46
N MET A 23 1.20 -9.59 7.27
CA MET A 23 2.24 -9.71 6.25
C MET A 23 1.78 -9.31 4.85
N GLU A 24 0.61 -8.70 4.70
CA GLU A 24 0.10 -8.31 3.39
C GLU A 24 -0.45 -6.88 3.39
N ILE A 25 -0.38 -6.27 2.21
CA ILE A 25 -1.10 -5.04 1.85
C ILE A 25 -1.96 -5.39 0.65
N GLY A 26 -3.24 -5.01 0.69
CA GLY A 26 -4.12 -5.07 -0.47
C GLY A 26 -4.34 -3.68 -1.04
N CYS A 27 -4.21 -3.57 -2.36
CA CYS A 27 -4.53 -2.41 -3.15
C CYS A 27 -5.69 -2.74 -4.10
N GLU A 28 -6.35 -1.72 -4.64
CA GLU A 28 -7.18 -1.87 -5.83
C GLU A 28 -6.39 -2.57 -6.95
N GLY A 29 -7.05 -3.46 -7.66
CA GLY A 29 -6.45 -4.11 -8.82
C GLY A 29 -6.66 -3.30 -10.09
N ILE A 30 -5.88 -3.64 -11.13
CA ILE A 30 -5.94 -3.03 -12.47
C ILE A 30 -7.28 -3.33 -13.18
N VAL A 31 -8.05 -4.28 -12.66
CA VAL A 31 -9.41 -4.53 -13.16
C VAL A 31 -10.38 -4.08 -12.07
N GLU A 32 -11.39 -3.31 -12.46
CA GLU A 32 -12.41 -2.82 -11.53
C GLU A 32 -13.00 -3.97 -10.69
N GLY A 33 -13.13 -3.74 -9.39
CA GLY A 33 -13.64 -4.75 -8.45
C GLY A 33 -12.64 -5.85 -8.06
N THR A 34 -11.41 -5.81 -8.57
CA THR A 34 -10.34 -6.73 -8.15
C THR A 34 -9.43 -6.11 -7.08
N THR A 35 -8.66 -6.95 -6.39
CA THR A 35 -7.70 -6.52 -5.36
C THR A 35 -6.35 -7.13 -5.67
N LEU A 36 -5.33 -6.28 -5.78
CA LEU A 36 -3.94 -6.71 -5.85
C LEU A 36 -3.40 -6.89 -4.44
N ARG A 37 -2.72 -8.01 -4.18
CA ARG A 37 -2.13 -8.31 -2.87
C ARG A 37 -0.62 -8.36 -2.94
N LEU A 38 0.02 -7.53 -2.13
CA LEU A 38 1.44 -7.57 -1.87
C LEU A 38 1.69 -8.43 -0.63
N ALA A 39 2.41 -9.53 -0.80
CA ALA A 39 2.83 -10.39 0.30
C ALA A 39 4.28 -10.09 0.68
N PHE A 40 4.54 -9.98 1.99
CA PHE A 40 5.84 -9.65 2.54
C PHE A 40 6.36 -10.82 3.38
N MET A 41 7.67 -11.05 3.35
CA MET A 41 8.30 -12.09 4.18
C MET A 41 8.24 -11.75 5.68
N THR A 42 8.15 -10.47 6.02
CA THR A 42 8.07 -10.01 7.42
C THR A 42 7.14 -8.82 7.55
N GLY A 43 6.51 -8.68 8.74
CA GLY A 43 5.73 -7.49 9.06
C GLY A 43 6.56 -6.20 9.09
N ALA A 44 7.88 -6.30 9.34
CA ALA A 44 8.78 -5.14 9.26
C ALA A 44 8.95 -4.64 7.83
N GLY A 45 9.12 -5.54 6.86
CA GLY A 45 9.17 -5.18 5.44
C GLY A 45 7.85 -4.56 4.96
N ARG A 46 6.73 -5.09 5.47
CA ARG A 46 5.39 -4.54 5.21
C ARG A 46 5.23 -3.13 5.76
N ASN A 47 5.61 -2.89 7.02
CA ASN A 47 5.61 -1.54 7.62
C ASN A 47 6.51 -0.56 6.82
N GLN A 48 7.70 -1.00 6.41
CA GLN A 48 8.61 -0.16 5.62
C GLN A 48 7.99 0.23 4.28
N HIS A 49 7.33 -0.72 3.61
CA HIS A 49 6.60 -0.43 2.38
C HIS A 49 5.49 0.60 2.60
N GLU A 50 4.71 0.47 3.68
CA GLU A 50 3.67 1.43 4.04
C GLU A 50 4.22 2.84 4.23
N ASP A 51 5.29 2.97 5.00
CA ASP A 51 5.90 4.26 5.32
C ASP A 51 6.45 4.96 4.07
N ILE A 52 7.00 4.19 3.13
CA ILE A 52 7.59 4.73 1.89
C ILE A 52 6.51 5.05 0.85
N PHE A 53 5.55 4.14 0.65
CA PHE A 53 4.69 4.12 -0.54
C PHE A 53 3.19 4.24 -0.26
N CYS A 54 2.75 4.14 0.99
CA CYS A 54 1.31 4.24 1.33
C CYS A 54 0.98 5.50 2.14
N ALA A 55 1.97 6.12 2.79
CA ALA A 55 1.82 7.32 3.60
C ALA A 55 1.90 8.61 2.77
N ALA A 56 2.66 9.63 3.20
CA ALA A 56 2.62 10.97 2.60
C ALA A 56 3.14 11.07 1.16
N LYS A 57 3.85 10.06 0.66
CA LYS A 57 4.45 10.03 -0.69
C LYS A 57 3.89 8.90 -1.55
N TYR A 58 2.60 8.59 -1.39
CA TYR A 58 1.96 7.48 -2.11
C TYR A 58 2.01 7.61 -3.63
N GLU A 59 2.12 8.83 -4.15
CA GLU A 59 2.23 9.11 -5.59
C GLU A 59 3.50 8.51 -6.22
N ASN A 60 4.53 8.24 -5.40
CA ASN A 60 5.75 7.56 -5.84
C ASN A 60 5.60 6.03 -5.90
N CYS A 61 4.48 5.47 -5.44
CA CYS A 61 4.22 4.03 -5.50
C CYS A 61 3.95 3.61 -6.95
N GLU A 62 4.66 2.59 -7.40
CA GLU A 62 4.47 2.03 -8.76
C GLU A 62 3.04 1.53 -8.97
N LEU A 63 2.42 0.95 -7.94
CA LEU A 63 1.02 0.51 -8.02
C LEU A 63 0.06 1.68 -8.14
N PHE A 64 0.30 2.77 -7.39
CA PHE A 64 -0.54 3.96 -7.50
C PHE A 64 -0.49 4.51 -8.93
N ARG A 65 0.70 4.61 -9.51
CA ARG A 65 0.87 5.10 -10.88
C ARG A 65 0.20 4.20 -11.90
N ALA A 66 0.41 2.89 -11.81
CA ALA A 66 -0.20 1.93 -12.73
C ALA A 66 -1.74 1.95 -12.67
N ILE A 67 -2.33 2.07 -11.48
CA ILE A 67 -3.79 2.14 -11.31
C ILE A 67 -4.32 3.51 -11.78
N SER A 68 -3.63 4.62 -11.49
CA SER A 68 -4.04 5.94 -11.95
C SER A 68 -4.01 6.07 -13.49
N GLU A 69 -2.97 5.53 -14.14
CA GLU A 69 -2.85 5.54 -15.60
C GLU A 69 -4.07 4.85 -16.26
N GLN A 70 -4.55 3.74 -15.68
CA GLN A 70 -5.76 3.06 -16.15
C GLN A 70 -7.01 3.97 -16.11
N TYR A 71 -7.16 4.81 -15.09
CA TYR A 71 -8.31 5.73 -14.98
C TYR A 71 -8.17 6.97 -15.87
N GLU A 72 -6.96 7.34 -16.28
CA GLU A 72 -6.73 8.42 -17.24
C GLU A 72 -6.95 7.97 -18.70
N GLU A 73 -6.79 6.67 -18.99
CA GLU A 73 -7.02 6.07 -20.31
C GLU A 73 -8.49 5.66 -20.57
N GLY A 74 -9.38 5.76 -19.57
CA GLY A 74 -10.81 5.41 -19.65
C GLY A 74 -11.73 6.62 -19.75
#